data_AF-A0A256ZZW6-F1
#
_entry.id   AF-A0A256ZZW6-F1
#
_cell.length_a   1.000
_cell.length_b   1.000
_cell.length_c   1.000
_cell.angle_alpha   90.00
_cell.angle_beta   90.00
_cell.angle_gamma   90.00
#
_symmetry.space_group_name_H-M   'P 1'
#
loop_
_entity.id
_entity.type
_entity.pdbx_description
1 polymer ?
#
loop_
_entity_poly.entity_id
_entity_poly.type
_entity_poly.pdbx_seq_one_letter_code
_entity_poly.pdbx_strand_id
1 'polypeptide(L)'
;MGTQVAMSEESDMAQKKSNPELVLLIKDLKIHAKKYNTPIWRDIAERLERPLRVWPEVNVSRIERYAKEDEMIIVPGKVLGSGVITKRVSVAAWKFSKSAREKIEKAGGRVMSIRELMSENPKGTNVRIMG
;
A
#
# COMPACT_ATOMS: atom_id res chain seq x y z
N MET A 1 -1.25 -18.30 31.42
CA MET A 1 -2.53 -17.80 30.87
C MET A 1 -2.20 -16.70 29.87
N GLY A 2 -2.35 -16.93 28.57
CA GLY A 2 -1.93 -15.94 27.55
C GLY A 2 -2.24 -16.31 26.10
N THR A 3 -2.68 -17.54 25.84
CA THR A 3 -2.90 -18.05 24.47
C THR A 3 -4.27 -17.68 23.89
N GLN A 4 -5.18 -17.09 24.68
CA GLN A 4 -6.58 -16.93 24.27
C GLN A 4 -6.86 -15.69 23.42
N VAL A 5 -5.97 -14.69 23.40
CA VAL A 5 -6.16 -13.43 22.64
C VAL A 5 -5.81 -13.55 21.16
N ALA A 6 -4.85 -14.41 20.80
CA ALA A 6 -4.42 -14.55 19.40
C ALA A 6 -5.50 -15.19 18.50
N MET A 7 -6.31 -16.10 19.05
CA MET A 7 -7.41 -16.74 18.31
C MET A 7 -8.62 -15.82 18.08
N SER A 8 -8.77 -14.78 18.91
CA SER A 8 -9.86 -13.80 18.79
C SER A 8 -9.59 -12.77 17.67
N GLU A 9 -8.34 -12.34 17.50
CA GLU A 9 -7.97 -11.40 16.42
C GLU A 9 -8.01 -12.04 15.02
N GLU A 10 -7.74 -13.35 14.91
CA GLU A 10 -7.86 -14.07 13.63
C GLU A 10 -9.32 -14.22 13.17
N SER A 11 -10.26 -14.30 14.10
CA SER A 11 -11.68 -14.57 13.82
C SER A 11 -12.44 -13.34 13.32
N ASP A 12 -12.08 -12.13 13.78
CA ASP A 12 -12.72 -10.88 13.34
C ASP A 12 -12.27 -10.41 11.95
N MET A 13 -11.05 -10.78 11.54
CA MET A 13 -10.44 -10.31 10.29
C MET A 13 -10.92 -11.11 9.07
N ALA A 14 -11.15 -12.41 9.25
CA ALA A 14 -11.65 -13.32 8.20
C ALA A 14 -13.12 -13.07 7.85
N GLN A 15 -13.92 -12.48 8.74
CA GLN A 15 -15.38 -12.38 8.57
C GLN A 15 -15.85 -11.12 7.81
N LYS A 16 -15.00 -10.08 7.64
CA LYS A 16 -15.40 -8.80 7.02
C LYS A 16 -14.88 -8.55 5.60
N LYS A 17 -13.94 -9.35 5.09
CA LYS A 17 -13.35 -9.14 3.75
C LYS A 17 -13.37 -10.42 2.92
N SER A 18 -14.23 -10.45 1.92
CA SER A 18 -14.43 -11.59 1.01
C SER A 18 -13.26 -11.89 0.07
N ASN A 19 -12.15 -11.13 0.10
CA ASN A 19 -11.04 -11.33 -0.82
C ASN A 19 -9.84 -12.03 -0.14
N PRO A 20 -9.55 -13.31 -0.46
CA PRO A 20 -8.46 -14.06 0.15
C PRO A 20 -7.08 -13.46 -0.14
N GLU A 21 -6.87 -12.83 -1.29
CA GLU A 21 -5.56 -12.23 -1.65
C GLU A 21 -5.19 -11.07 -0.72
N LEU A 22 -6.18 -10.28 -0.32
CA LEU A 22 -5.97 -9.15 0.57
C LEU A 22 -5.64 -9.62 1.99
N VAL A 23 -6.32 -10.67 2.47
CA VAL A 23 -6.05 -11.26 3.78
C VAL A 23 -4.62 -11.81 3.84
N LEU A 24 -4.19 -12.51 2.78
CA LEU A 24 -2.81 -12.99 2.67
C LEU A 24 -1.80 -11.84 2.64
N LEU A 25 -2.06 -10.78 1.86
CA LEU A 25 -1.18 -9.61 1.83
C LEU A 25 -1.02 -8.97 3.22
N ILE A 26 -2.11 -8.79 3.95
CA ILE A 26 -2.09 -8.22 5.31
C ILE A 26 -1.26 -9.10 6.25
N LYS A 27 -1.46 -10.43 6.21
CA LYS A 27 -0.69 -11.39 7.01
C LYS A 27 0.81 -11.29 6.66
N ASP A 28 1.15 -11.31 5.38
CA ASP A 28 2.54 -11.21 4.90
C ASP A 28 3.19 -9.91 5.37
N LEU A 29 2.49 -8.78 5.25
CA LEU A 29 2.96 -7.47 5.72
C LEU A 29 3.22 -7.45 7.22
N LYS A 30 2.33 -8.03 8.04
CA LYS A 30 2.52 -8.13 9.50
C LYS A 30 3.71 -9.01 9.87
N ILE A 31 3.89 -10.14 9.18
CA ILE A 31 5.03 -11.05 9.39
C ILE A 31 6.34 -10.33 9.02
N HIS A 32 6.38 -9.69 7.85
CA HIS A 32 7.54 -8.91 7.41
C HIS A 32 7.85 -7.75 8.36
N ALA A 33 6.84 -6.99 8.78
CA ALA A 33 7.00 -5.88 9.73
C ALA A 33 7.64 -6.36 11.04
N LYS A 34 7.20 -7.50 11.58
CA LYS A 34 7.78 -8.10 12.79
C LYS A 34 9.19 -8.61 12.55
N LYS A 35 9.44 -9.28 11.42
CA LYS A 35 10.74 -9.88 11.09
C LYS A 35 11.84 -8.85 10.85
N TYR A 36 11.52 -7.76 10.16
CA TYR A 36 12.47 -6.70 9.80
C TYR A 36 12.38 -5.46 10.70
N ASN A 37 11.53 -5.50 11.73
CA ASN A 37 11.22 -4.41 12.64
C ASN A 37 10.88 -3.09 11.92
N THR A 38 10.07 -3.18 10.86
CA THR A 38 9.73 -2.06 10.00
C THR A 38 8.33 -1.52 10.34
N PRO A 39 8.21 -0.36 11.01
CA PRO A 39 6.91 0.18 11.42
C PRO A 39 6.02 0.57 10.23
N ILE A 40 6.62 0.89 9.06
CA ILE A 40 5.87 1.28 7.86
C ILE A 40 4.95 0.16 7.36
N TRP A 41 5.44 -1.09 7.34
CA TRP A 41 4.67 -2.24 6.89
C TRP A 41 3.52 -2.57 7.84
N ARG A 42 3.73 -2.34 9.14
CA ARG A 42 2.69 -2.46 10.14
C ARG A 42 1.58 -1.41 9.94
N ASP A 43 1.93 -0.15 9.72
CA ASP A 43 0.94 0.92 9.44
C ASP A 43 0.14 0.62 8.16
N ILE A 44 0.81 0.15 7.11
CA ILE A 44 0.14 -0.25 5.86
C ILE A 44 -0.83 -1.41 6.10
N ALA A 45 -0.41 -2.44 6.84
CA ALA A 45 -1.28 -3.56 7.18
C ALA A 45 -2.51 -3.12 7.98
N GLU A 46 -2.32 -2.30 9.02
CA GLU A 46 -3.42 -1.77 9.84
C GLU A 46 -4.40 -0.92 9.02
N ARG A 47 -3.92 -0.12 8.06
CA ARG A 47 -4.78 0.63 7.13
C ARG A 47 -5.53 -0.28 6.17
N LEU A 48 -4.86 -1.30 5.63
CA LEU A 48 -5.48 -2.30 4.77
C LEU A 48 -6.46 -3.21 5.54
N GLU A 49 -6.39 -3.30 6.87
CA GLU A 49 -7.39 -4.01 7.68
C GLU A 49 -8.71 -3.25 7.79
N ARG A 50 -8.68 -1.92 7.69
CA ARG A 50 -9.88 -1.08 7.80
C ARG A 50 -10.89 -1.40 6.67
N PRO A 51 -12.19 -1.12 6.86
CA PRO A 51 -13.20 -1.32 5.83
C PRO A 51 -12.87 -0.56 4.54
N LEU A 52 -13.17 -1.14 3.37
CA LEU A 52 -12.86 -0.57 2.04
C LEU A 52 -13.36 0.87 1.87
N ARG A 53 -14.48 1.25 2.49
CA ARG A 53 -15.02 2.63 2.46
C ARG A 53 -14.12 3.69 3.09
N VAL A 54 -13.17 3.27 3.93
CA VAL A 54 -12.22 4.15 4.64
C VAL A 54 -10.87 4.16 3.93
N TRP A 55 -10.70 3.36 2.87
CA TRP A 55 -9.44 3.30 2.17
C TRP A 55 -9.18 4.60 1.43
N PRO A 56 -7.93 5.08 1.45
CA PRO A 56 -7.57 6.28 0.74
C PRO A 56 -7.66 6.07 -0.77
N GLU A 57 -8.25 7.08 -1.43
CA GLU A 57 -8.22 7.23 -2.88
C GLU A 57 -7.33 8.41 -3.23
N VAL A 58 -6.18 8.12 -3.83
CA VAL A 58 -5.16 9.13 -4.13
C VAL A 58 -5.15 9.41 -5.63
N ASN A 59 -5.34 10.68 -5.99
CA ASN A 59 -5.22 11.12 -7.37
C ASN A 59 -3.75 11.36 -7.76
N VAL A 60 -3.39 11.12 -9.02
CA VAL A 60 -2.04 11.42 -9.53
C VAL A 60 -1.66 12.89 -9.40
N SER A 61 -2.62 13.84 -9.42
CA SER A 61 -2.35 15.25 -9.10
C SER A 61 -1.86 15.48 -7.67
N ARG A 62 -2.36 14.69 -6.71
CA ARG A 62 -1.90 14.76 -5.31
C ARG A 62 -0.49 14.19 -5.20
N ILE A 63 -0.21 13.13 -5.94
CA ILE A 63 1.14 12.56 -6.06
C ILE A 63 2.08 13.63 -6.61
N GLU A 64 1.79 14.21 -7.78
CA GLU A 64 2.61 15.26 -8.41
C GLU A 64 2.92 16.44 -7.48
N ARG A 65 1.92 16.92 -6.72
CA ARG A 65 2.09 18.09 -5.84
C ARG A 65 3.09 17.84 -4.72
N TYR A 66 3.05 16.67 -4.10
CA TYR A 66 3.84 16.39 -2.90
C TYR A 66 5.06 15.52 -3.20
N ALA A 67 5.05 14.73 -4.28
CA ALA A 67 6.15 13.85 -4.66
C ALA A 67 7.37 14.65 -5.09
N LYS A 68 8.52 14.17 -4.62
CA LYS A 68 9.83 14.53 -5.14
C LYS A 68 10.16 13.60 -6.31
N GLU A 69 11.04 14.05 -7.19
CA GLU A 69 11.54 13.19 -8.25
C GLU A 69 12.28 11.99 -7.66
N ASP A 70 12.09 10.83 -8.30
CA ASP A 70 12.64 9.52 -7.91
C ASP A 70 12.18 9.04 -6.52
N GLU A 71 11.12 9.63 -5.95
CA GLU A 71 10.59 9.22 -4.66
C GLU A 71 9.73 7.96 -4.76
N MET A 72 9.79 7.15 -3.71
CA MET A 72 8.99 5.93 -3.57
C MET A 72 7.77 6.20 -2.70
N ILE A 73 6.59 6.05 -3.30
CA ILE A 73 5.31 6.36 -2.67
C ILE A 73 4.51 5.09 -2.52
N ILE A 74 3.95 4.87 -1.34
CA ILE A 74 3.02 3.78 -1.07
C ILE A 74 1.63 4.31 -0.73
N VAL A 75 0.62 3.77 -1.40
CA VAL A 75 -0.78 4.08 -1.17
C VAL A 75 -1.49 2.82 -0.69
N PRO A 76 -1.90 2.74 0.60
CA PRO A 76 -2.62 1.59 1.15
C PRO A 76 -4.10 1.61 0.73
N GLY A 77 -4.35 1.66 -0.57
CA GLY A 77 -5.65 1.87 -1.16
C GLY A 77 -5.59 1.96 -2.68
N LYS A 78 -6.38 2.87 -3.25
CA LYS A 78 -6.54 2.99 -4.71
C LYS A 78 -5.91 4.27 -5.24
N VAL A 79 -5.19 4.15 -6.34
CA VAL A 79 -4.66 5.30 -7.08
C VAL A 79 -5.49 5.56 -8.32
N LEU A 80 -5.92 6.81 -8.47
CA LEU A 80 -6.79 7.28 -9.54
C LEU A 80 -6.05 8.25 -10.47
N GLY A 81 -6.32 8.13 -11.76
CA GLY A 81 -5.63 8.89 -12.81
C GLY A 81 -6.13 10.32 -13.02
N SER A 82 -6.75 10.96 -12.01
CA SER A 82 -7.21 12.35 -12.16
C SER A 82 -6.05 13.35 -12.03
N GLY A 83 -5.97 14.28 -12.98
CA GLY A 83 -4.89 15.28 -13.08
C GLY A 83 -3.71 14.85 -13.94
N VAL A 84 -2.59 15.55 -13.80
CA VAL A 84 -1.36 15.35 -14.58
C VAL A 84 -0.23 14.98 -13.62
N ILE A 85 0.63 14.09 -14.09
CA ILE A 85 1.89 13.73 -13.43
C ILE A 85 2.99 13.88 -14.46
N THR A 86 4.02 14.61 -14.09
CA THR A 86 5.19 14.92 -14.92
C THR A 86 6.47 14.44 -14.27
N LYS A 87 6.46 14.28 -12.94
CA LYS A 87 7.61 13.77 -12.20
C LYS A 87 7.73 12.26 -12.36
N ARG A 88 8.97 11.81 -12.49
CA ARG A 88 9.33 10.40 -12.39
C ARG A 88 9.23 9.96 -10.93
N VAL A 89 8.23 9.14 -10.62
CA VAL A 89 7.98 8.64 -9.27
C VAL A 89 7.67 7.15 -9.31
N SER A 90 8.08 6.44 -8.27
CA SER A 90 7.72 5.03 -8.09
C SER A 90 6.53 4.93 -7.16
N VAL A 91 5.41 4.38 -7.62
CA VAL A 91 4.17 4.28 -6.85
C VAL A 91 3.79 2.82 -6.64
N ALA A 92 3.68 2.43 -5.38
CA ALA A 92 3.16 1.16 -4.94
C ALA A 92 1.74 1.32 -4.38
N ALA A 93 0.77 0.54 -4.85
CA ALA A 93 -0.59 0.58 -4.31
C ALA A 93 -1.28 -0.77 -4.38
N TRP A 94 -2.42 -0.90 -3.69
CA TRP A 94 -3.25 -2.10 -3.80
C TRP A 94 -3.92 -2.19 -5.17
N LYS A 95 -4.49 -1.08 -5.65
CA LYS A 95 -5.09 -1.00 -6.98
C LYS A 95 -4.78 0.33 -7.66
N PHE A 96 -4.62 0.26 -8.97
CA PHE A 96 -4.48 1.41 -9.85
C PHE A 96 -5.64 1.46 -10.83
N SER A 97 -6.13 2.65 -11.16
CA SER A 97 -6.95 2.82 -12.35
C SER A 97 -6.08 2.68 -13.61
N LYS A 98 -6.67 2.24 -14.73
CA LYS A 98 -5.95 2.14 -16.02
C LYS A 98 -5.26 3.46 -16.38
N SER A 99 -6.01 4.57 -16.30
CA SER A 99 -5.49 5.91 -16.56
C SER A 99 -4.39 6.34 -15.58
N ALA A 100 -4.40 5.87 -14.33
CA ALA A 100 -3.33 6.17 -13.38
C ALA A 100 -2.03 5.50 -13.82
N ARG A 101 -2.10 4.20 -14.14
CA ARG A 101 -0.95 3.42 -14.58
C ARG A 101 -0.32 4.05 -15.82
N GLU A 102 -1.13 4.29 -16.85
CA GLU A 102 -0.65 4.89 -18.10
C GLU A 102 0.00 6.26 -17.88
N LYS A 103 -0.56 7.11 -16.99
CA LYS A 103 0.00 8.43 -16.72
C LYS A 103 1.35 8.36 -15.99
N ILE A 104 1.47 7.47 -15.00
CA ILE A 104 2.71 7.28 -14.25
C ILE A 104 3.80 6.71 -15.18
N GLU A 105 3.46 5.70 -16.00
CA GLU A 105 4.39 5.12 -16.97
C GLU A 105 4.80 6.15 -18.04
N LYS A 106 3.87 6.97 -18.55
CA LYS A 106 4.16 8.06 -19.49
C LYS A 106 5.07 9.14 -18.91
N ALA A 107 4.96 9.41 -17.61
CA ALA A 107 5.87 10.31 -16.91
C ALA A 107 7.26 9.70 -16.69
N GLY A 108 7.50 8.45 -17.10
CA GLY A 108 8.74 7.72 -16.83
C GLY A 108 8.86 7.19 -15.40
N GLY A 109 7.74 7.15 -14.67
CA GLY A 109 7.64 6.56 -13.35
C GLY A 109 7.41 5.05 -13.40
N ARG A 110 7.42 4.43 -12.23
CA ARG A 110 7.23 2.97 -12.07
C ARG A 110 5.98 2.69 -11.26
N VAL A 111 5.17 1.75 -11.73
CA VAL A 111 3.96 1.29 -11.03
C VAL A 111 4.21 -0.12 -10.53
N MET A 112 3.97 -0.38 -9.25
CA MET A 112 4.15 -1.71 -8.66
C MET A 112 3.07 -2.00 -7.63
N SER A 113 2.91 -3.27 -7.29
CA SER A 113 2.06 -3.68 -6.18
C SER A 113 2.77 -3.51 -4.83
N ILE A 114 1.99 -3.45 -3.75
CA ILE A 114 2.54 -3.45 -2.38
C ILE A 114 3.41 -4.70 -2.13
N ARG A 115 3.03 -5.84 -2.72
CA ARG A 115 3.78 -7.11 -2.60
C ARG A 115 5.14 -7.01 -3.28
N GLU A 116 5.21 -6.45 -4.49
CA GLU A 116 6.48 -6.23 -5.19
C GLU A 116 7.38 -5.27 -4.41
N LEU A 117 6.82 -4.16 -3.91
CA LEU A 117 7.59 -3.22 -3.10
C LEU A 117 8.18 -3.88 -1.85
N MET A 118 7.39 -4.75 -1.19
CA MET A 118 7.83 -5.48 -0.01
C MET A 118 8.99 -6.43 -0.33
N SER A 119 8.99 -7.05 -1.51
CA SER A 119 10.08 -7.91 -1.98
C SER A 119 11.32 -7.11 -2.38
N GLU A 120 11.16 -5.99 -3.07
CA GLU A 120 12.29 -5.14 -3.52
C GLU A 120 12.92 -4.35 -2.36
N ASN A 121 12.11 -3.82 -1.45
CA ASN A 121 12.55 -3.00 -0.34
C ASN A 121 11.96 -3.48 1.00
N PRO A 122 12.40 -4.63 1.54
CA PRO A 122 11.86 -5.19 2.79
C PRO A 122 12.05 -4.26 4.00
N LYS A 123 13.01 -3.33 3.93
CA LYS A 123 13.29 -2.34 4.98
C LYS A 123 12.38 -1.10 4.89
N GLY A 124 11.63 -0.92 3.80
CA GLY A 124 10.73 0.22 3.62
C GLY A 124 11.41 1.59 3.81
N THR A 125 12.73 1.66 3.56
CA THR A 125 13.50 2.88 3.74
C THR A 125 13.23 3.84 2.59
N ASN A 126 13.13 5.14 2.88
CA ASN A 126 12.81 6.20 1.91
C ASN A 126 11.46 6.02 1.20
N VAL A 127 10.51 5.35 1.86
CA VAL A 127 9.14 5.17 1.36
C VAL A 127 8.24 6.19 2.05
N ARG A 128 7.41 6.87 1.26
CA ARG A 128 6.42 7.81 1.77
C ARG A 128 5.00 7.26 1.64
N ILE A 129 4.29 7.19 2.75
CA ILE A 129 2.89 6.77 2.77
C ILE A 129 2.00 7.94 2.33
N MET A 130 1.12 7.69 1.37
CA MET A 130 0.07 8.62 0.95
C MET A 130 -1.29 7.98 1.17
N GLY A 131 -2.12 8.63 1.99
CA GLY A 131 -3.50 8.25 2.23
C GLY A 131 -4.35 9.46 2.58
#